data_AF-A0A418WYW8-F1
#
_entry.id   AF-A0A418WYW8-F1
#
_cell.length_a   1.000
_cell.length_b   1.000
_cell.length_c   1.000
_cell.angle_alpha   90.00
_cell.angle_beta   90.00
_cell.angle_gamma   90.00
#
_symmetry.space_group_name_H-M   'P 1'
#
loop_
_entity.id
_entity.type
_entity.pdbx_description
1 polymer ?
#
loop_
_entity_poly.entity_id
_entity_poly.type
_entity_poly.pdbx_seq_one_letter_code
_entity_poly.pdbx_strand_id
1 'polypeptide(L)'
;MQKAEGRAKQALEFIGRLYQVEAIARGPLPAVQTRVGHTYSLRQQHSVPVLAAFKTWLDEQAGRVLPKSLLGEAVAYARNQ
;
A
#
# COMPACT_ATOMS: atom_id res chain seq x y z
N MET A 1 17.14 -16.86 1.37
CA MET A 1 15.78 -16.76 1.93
C MET A 1 15.65 -15.42 2.67
N GLN A 2 14.76 -14.52 2.23
CA GLN A 2 14.46 -13.31 3.03
C GLN A 2 13.76 -13.74 4.34
N LYS A 3 14.21 -13.19 5.48
CA LYS A 3 13.61 -13.41 6.80
C LYS A 3 12.26 -12.68 6.93
N ALA A 4 11.39 -13.15 7.82
CA ALA A 4 10.06 -12.59 8.05
C ALA A 4 10.08 -11.08 8.39
N GLU A 5 11.08 -10.63 9.16
CA GLU A 5 11.30 -9.21 9.48
C GLU A 5 11.49 -8.33 8.24
N GLY A 6 12.17 -8.84 7.21
CA GLY A 6 12.39 -8.13 5.95
C GLY A 6 11.09 -7.91 5.18
N ARG A 7 10.23 -8.94 5.11
CA ARG A 7 8.93 -8.86 4.43
C ARG A 7 7.97 -7.91 5.14
N ALA A 8 7.93 -7.97 6.47
CA ALA A 8 7.10 -7.06 7.26
C ALA A 8 7.51 -5.61 7.05
N LYS A 9 8.83 -5.32 7.05
CA LYS A 9 9.34 -3.98 6.75
C LYS A 9 8.93 -3.51 5.34
N GLN A 10 9.07 -4.36 4.32
CA GLN A 10 8.65 -4.02 2.96
C GLN A 10 7.15 -3.71 2.85
N ALA A 11 6.29 -4.48 3.53
CA ALA A 11 4.86 -4.19 3.56
C ALA A 11 4.57 -2.83 4.23
N LEU A 12 5.24 -2.52 5.33
CA LEU A 12 5.12 -1.22 6.01
C LEU A 12 5.59 -0.05 5.13
N GLU A 13 6.59 -0.25 4.27
CA GLU A 13 7.03 0.78 3.31
C GLU A 13 5.94 1.11 2.28
N PHE A 14 5.22 0.11 1.74
CA PHE A 14 4.07 0.37 0.85
C PHE A 14 2.97 1.14 1.56
N ILE A 15 2.60 0.72 2.77
CA ILE A 15 1.56 1.37 3.57
C ILE A 15 1.97 2.80 3.93
N GLY A 16 3.23 3.02 4.33
CA GLY A 16 3.78 4.33 4.64
C GLY A 16 3.69 5.30 3.45
N ARG A 17 3.97 4.83 2.24
CA ARG A 17 3.83 5.64 1.02
C ARG A 17 2.38 6.08 0.78
N LEU A 18 1.40 5.21 1.05
CA LEU A 18 -0.02 5.58 0.95
C LEU A 18 -0.38 6.67 1.98
N TYR A 19 0.08 6.53 3.22
CA TYR A 19 -0.13 7.55 4.24
C TYR A 19 0.49 8.90 3.90
N GLN A 20 1.65 8.91 3.21
CA GLN A 20 2.27 10.14 2.72
C GLN A 20 1.36 10.86 1.71
N VAL A 21 0.75 10.12 0.76
CA VAL A 21 -0.21 10.71 -0.19
C VAL A 21 -1.41 11.31 0.54
N GLU A 22 -1.96 10.62 1.53
CA GLU A 22 -3.07 11.14 2.33
C GLU A 22 -2.68 12.34 3.19
N ALA A 23 -1.44 12.39 3.69
CA ALA A 23 -0.95 13.55 4.41
C ALA A 23 -0.85 14.79 3.51
N ILE A 24 -0.37 14.62 2.27
CA ILE A 24 -0.35 15.68 1.25
C ILE A 24 -1.78 16.10 0.90
N ALA A 25 -2.68 15.14 0.69
CA ALA A 25 -4.07 15.40 0.32
C ALA A 25 -4.85 16.15 1.41
N ARG A 26 -4.51 15.96 2.69
CA ARG A 26 -5.06 16.71 3.84
C ARG A 26 -4.42 18.08 4.04
N GLY A 27 -3.26 18.33 3.43
CA GLY A 27 -2.51 19.58 3.53
C GLY A 27 -3.20 20.77 2.87
N PRO A 28 -2.46 21.87 2.64
CA PRO A 28 -2.99 23.06 1.97
C PRO A 28 -3.65 22.72 0.63
N LEU A 29 -4.83 23.29 0.39
CA LEU A 29 -5.59 23.07 -0.83
C LEU A 29 -5.24 24.16 -1.86
N PRO A 30 -4.95 23.82 -3.13
CA PRO A 30 -4.77 24.81 -4.18
C PRO A 30 -6.06 25.62 -4.39
N ALA A 31 -5.94 26.94 -4.58
CA ALA A 31 -7.08 27.86 -4.64
C ALA A 31 -8.14 27.53 -5.72
N VAL A 32 -7.75 26.78 -6.77
CA VAL A 32 -8.59 26.48 -7.93
C VAL A 32 -9.22 25.08 -7.84
N GLN A 33 -8.96 24.30 -6.78
CA GLN A 33 -9.41 22.92 -6.68
C GLN A 33 -10.35 22.69 -5.50
N THR A 34 -11.33 21.80 -5.66
CA THR A 34 -12.08 21.27 -4.52
C THR A 34 -11.23 20.23 -3.78
N ARG A 35 -11.47 20.06 -2.47
CA ARG A 35 -10.78 19.04 -1.67
C ARG A 35 -10.92 17.65 -2.28
N VAL A 36 -12.12 17.30 -2.73
CA VAL A 36 -12.41 15.99 -3.32
C VAL A 36 -11.63 15.78 -4.62
N GLY A 37 -11.64 16.76 -5.54
CA GLY A 37 -10.92 16.66 -6.81
C GLY A 37 -9.39 16.58 -6.64
N HIS A 38 -8.85 17.36 -5.69
CA HIS A 38 -7.44 17.33 -5.36
C HIS A 38 -7.01 15.98 -4.77
N THR A 39 -7.74 15.48 -3.76
CA THR A 39 -7.46 14.16 -3.15
C THR A 39 -7.58 13.04 -4.17
N TYR A 40 -8.61 13.07 -5.03
CA TYR A 40 -8.76 12.08 -6.10
C TYR A 40 -7.56 12.09 -7.03
N SER A 41 -7.16 13.26 -7.53
CA SER A 41 -6.02 13.38 -8.46
C SER A 41 -4.72 12.86 -7.85
N LEU A 42 -4.43 13.21 -6.59
CA LEU A 42 -3.26 12.69 -5.87
C LEU A 42 -3.29 11.16 -5.72
N ARG A 43 -4.44 10.59 -5.36
CA ARG A 43 -4.60 9.13 -5.25
C ARG A 43 -4.39 8.44 -6.60
N GLN A 44 -4.93 8.99 -7.68
CA GLN A 44 -4.76 8.41 -9.01
C GLN A 44 -3.29 8.45 -9.47
N GLN A 45 -2.60 9.56 -9.23
CA GLN A 45 -1.21 9.72 -9.66
C GLN A 45 -0.22 8.93 -8.80
N HIS A 46 -0.49 8.79 -7.50
CA HIS A 46 0.50 8.27 -6.55
C HIS A 46 0.04 7.01 -5.80
N SER A 47 -1.21 6.94 -5.35
CA SER A 47 -1.69 5.78 -4.58
C SER A 47 -1.96 4.56 -5.47
N VAL A 48 -2.58 4.74 -6.64
CA VAL A 48 -2.86 3.64 -7.59
C VAL A 48 -1.61 2.84 -7.98
N PRO A 49 -0.51 3.46 -8.44
CA PRO A 49 0.69 2.69 -8.78
C PRO A 49 1.32 2.00 -7.56
N VAL A 50 1.22 2.58 -6.36
CA VAL A 50 1.68 1.95 -5.12
C VAL A 50 0.84 0.72 -4.79
N LEU A 51 -0.49 0.81 -4.89
CA LEU A 51 -1.39 -0.32 -4.67
C LEU A 51 -1.17 -1.44 -5.69
N ALA A 52 -0.96 -1.11 -6.97
CA ALA A 52 -0.67 -2.10 -8.01
C ALA A 52 0.64 -2.85 -7.74
N ALA A 53 1.69 -2.11 -7.36
CA ALA A 53 2.97 -2.70 -6.98
C ALA A 53 2.85 -3.55 -5.70
N PHE A 54 2.11 -3.07 -4.70
CA PHE A 54 1.90 -3.80 -3.46
C PHE A 54 1.12 -5.10 -3.69
N LYS A 55 0.06 -5.07 -4.51
CA LYS A 55 -0.69 -6.26 -4.91
C LYS A 55 0.22 -7.29 -5.59
N THR A 56 1.02 -6.85 -6.55
CA THR A 56 1.98 -7.72 -7.25
C THR A 56 2.95 -8.37 -6.26
N TRP A 57 3.50 -7.58 -5.34
CA TRP A 57 4.37 -8.08 -4.29
C TRP A 57 3.68 -9.09 -3.36
N LEU A 58 2.42 -8.83 -2.97
CA LEU A 58 1.63 -9.76 -2.15
C LEU A 58 1.36 -11.08 -2.87
N ASP A 59 1.04 -11.03 -4.17
CA ASP A 59 0.86 -12.22 -5.01
C ASP A 59 2.14 -13.07 -5.06
N GLU A 60 3.32 -12.44 -5.16
CA GLU A 60 4.60 -13.14 -5.04
C GLU A 60 4.85 -13.72 -3.65
N GLN A 61 4.53 -12.98 -2.58
CA GLN A 61 4.74 -13.47 -1.22
C GLN A 61 3.85 -14.66 -0.89
N ALA A 62 2.63 -14.72 -1.44
CA ALA A 62 1.70 -15.83 -1.21
C ALA A 62 2.32 -17.19 -1.59
N GLY A 63 3.15 -17.24 -2.64
CA GLY A 63 3.88 -18.46 -3.03
C GLY A 63 5.13 -18.76 -2.18
N ARG A 64 5.54 -17.84 -1.31
CA ARG A 64 6.80 -17.90 -0.53
C ARG A 64 6.60 -18.00 0.98
N VAL A 65 5.36 -17.93 1.46
CA VAL A 65 5.00 -18.01 2.89
C VAL A 65 4.16 -19.26 3.16
N LEU A 66 4.26 -19.80 4.38
CA LEU A 66 3.44 -20.93 4.79
C LEU A 66 1.99 -20.44 5.01
N PRO A 67 0.97 -21.04 4.36
CA PRO A 67 -0.40 -20.52 4.38
C PRO A 67 -0.99 -20.35 5.79
N LYS A 68 -0.68 -21.26 6.73
CA LYS A 68 -1.17 -21.25 8.12
C LYS A 68 -0.22 -20.56 9.12
N SER A 69 0.78 -19.84 8.63
CA SER A 69 1.59 -18.98 9.49
C SER A 69 0.90 -17.62 9.64
N LEU A 70 1.19 -16.90 10.72
CA LEU A 70 0.65 -15.55 10.94
C LEU A 70 0.91 -14.61 9.75
N LEU A 71 2.09 -14.71 9.12
CA LEU A 71 2.42 -13.93 7.93
C LEU A 71 1.63 -14.41 6.71
N GLY A 72 1.42 -15.72 6.56
CA GLY A 72 0.62 -16.29 5.48
C GLY A 72 -0.84 -15.84 5.55
N GLU A 73 -1.43 -15.85 6.74
CA GLU A 73 -2.79 -15.37 6.98
C GLU A 73 -2.90 -13.87 6.70
N ALA A 74 -1.94 -13.07 7.16
CA ALA A 74 -1.90 -11.63 6.88
C ALA A 74 -1.78 -11.33 5.38
N VAL A 75 -0.93 -12.05 4.64
CA VAL A 75 -0.80 -11.92 3.18
C VAL A 75 -2.10 -12.32 2.48
N ALA A 76 -2.73 -13.42 2.89
CA ALA A 76 -4.01 -13.86 2.31
C ALA A 76 -5.13 -12.85 2.56
N TYR A 77 -5.22 -12.31 3.78
CA TYR A 77 -6.18 -11.26 4.12
C TYR A 77 -5.97 -10.01 3.25
N ALA A 78 -4.73 -9.50 3.18
CA ALA A 78 -4.41 -8.29 2.43
C ALA A 78 -4.66 -8.43 0.92
N ARG A 79 -4.56 -9.62 0.35
CA ARG A 79 -4.87 -9.89 -1.06
C ARG A 79 -6.37 -9.92 -1.37
N ASN A 80 -7.21 -10.13 -0.36
CA ASN A 80 -8.66 -10.23 -0.46
C ASN A 80 -9.40 -8.95 -0.03
N GLN A 81 -8.67 -7.86 0.21
CA GLN A 81 -9.22 -6.51 0.41
C GLN A 81 -9.23 -5.73 -0.90
#